data_AF-A0AAJ1AJ23-F1
#
_entry.id   AF-A0AAJ1AJ23-F1
#
_cell.length_a   1.000
_cell.length_b   1.000
_cell.length_c   1.000
_cell.angle_alpha   90.00
_cell.angle_beta   90.00
_cell.angle_gamma   90.00
#
_symmetry.space_group_name_H-M   'P 1'
#
loop_
_entity.id
_entity.type
_entity.pdbx_description
1 polymer ?
#
loop_
_entity_poly.entity_id
_entity_poly.type
_entity_poly.pdbx_seq_one_letter_code
_entity_poly.pdbx_strand_id
1 'polypeptide(L)'
;MNKLNHHSHAFRHCGRGKAVSDPRDRIEDQPAQGDQIVSIIEYSTEKKARSSYPFKIVSPPIPSQCCATRMNRIGQAQVDGDRTFYYKRCSRCGFTVREFMSAIDIERLLSVGVSASDHTERWLDQIQREVQSDIAA
;
A
#
# COMPACT_ATOMS: atom_id res chain seq x y z
N MET A 1 -2.53 -69.13 -25.33
CA MET A 1 -3.62 -69.90 -25.97
C MET A 1 -4.95 -69.22 -25.66
N ASN A 2 -5.70 -68.92 -26.72
CA ASN A 2 -7.13 -68.66 -26.82
C ASN A 2 -7.69 -67.38 -26.15
N LYS A 3 -8.09 -66.35 -26.92
CA LYS A 3 -9.33 -66.24 -27.76
C LYS A 3 -10.57 -66.10 -26.84
N LEU A 4 -11.46 -65.13 -26.96
CA LEU A 4 -12.14 -64.58 -28.13
C LEU A 4 -13.11 -63.47 -27.65
N ASN A 5 -13.30 -62.42 -28.48
CA ASN A 5 -14.59 -61.83 -28.93
C ASN A 5 -15.66 -61.40 -27.89
N HIS A 6 -16.48 -60.38 -28.12
CA HIS A 6 -16.87 -59.64 -29.33
C HIS A 6 -17.63 -58.37 -28.91
N HIS A 7 -17.54 -57.34 -29.74
CA HIS A 7 -18.62 -56.51 -30.32
C HIS A 7 -20.05 -56.61 -29.77
N SER A 8 -20.96 -55.66 -29.90
CA SER A 8 -21.06 -54.24 -30.32
C SER A 8 -22.59 -53.99 -30.41
N HIS A 9 -23.00 -52.70 -30.47
CA HIS A 9 -24.32 -52.23 -30.96
C HIS A 9 -25.55 -52.55 -30.06
N ALA A 10 -26.62 -51.75 -29.95
CA ALA A 10 -27.08 -50.57 -30.67
C ALA A 10 -28.36 -50.00 -29.99
N PHE A 11 -28.50 -48.66 -30.05
CA PHE A 11 -29.73 -47.86 -30.26
C PHE A 11 -30.97 -47.94 -29.33
N ARG A 12 -31.34 -46.78 -28.75
CA ARG A 12 -32.49 -45.87 -29.10
C ARG A 12 -32.68 -44.83 -27.97
N HIS A 13 -32.47 -43.52 -28.19
CA HIS A 13 -33.46 -42.45 -28.54
C HIS A 13 -34.74 -42.49 -27.68
N CYS A 14 -35.22 -41.46 -26.96
CA CYS A 14 -35.35 -40.01 -27.23
C CYS A 14 -35.52 -39.24 -25.90
N GLY A 15 -35.03 -37.99 -25.82
CA GLY A 15 -35.26 -37.12 -24.66
C GLY A 15 -34.87 -35.67 -24.95
N ARG A 16 -35.75 -34.99 -25.68
CA ARG A 16 -35.71 -33.59 -26.11
C ARG A 16 -35.68 -32.64 -24.90
N GLY A 17 -34.70 -31.75 -24.82
CA GLY A 17 -34.67 -30.65 -23.85
C GLY A 17 -33.69 -29.57 -24.28
N LYS A 18 -34.19 -28.35 -24.50
CA LYS A 18 -33.48 -27.21 -25.05
C LYS A 18 -32.57 -26.53 -24.03
N ALA A 19 -31.53 -25.88 -24.58
CA ALA A 19 -30.74 -24.77 -24.04
C ALA A 19 -31.35 -23.97 -22.88
N VAL A 20 -30.55 -23.74 -21.84
CA VAL A 20 -30.41 -22.43 -21.17
C VAL A 20 -28.96 -22.28 -20.68
N SER A 21 -28.44 -21.09 -20.92
CA SER A 21 -27.12 -20.58 -20.61
C SER A 21 -26.84 -20.44 -19.10
N ASP A 22 -25.55 -20.28 -18.80
CA ASP A 22 -24.98 -19.50 -17.70
C ASP A 22 -24.65 -20.23 -16.38
N PRO A 23 -23.37 -20.53 -16.11
CA PRO A 23 -22.90 -20.81 -14.77
C PRO A 23 -22.38 -19.53 -14.11
N ARG A 24 -23.23 -19.00 -13.22
CA ARG A 24 -22.84 -18.61 -11.86
C ARG A 24 -21.86 -17.44 -11.80
N ASP A 25 -22.45 -16.25 -11.83
CA ASP A 25 -22.64 -15.46 -10.60
C ASP A 25 -21.50 -15.61 -9.59
N ARG A 26 -20.40 -14.89 -9.84
CA ARG A 26 -19.42 -14.56 -8.82
C ARG A 26 -19.58 -13.08 -8.53
N ILE A 27 -20.57 -12.77 -7.70
CA ILE A 27 -20.60 -11.54 -6.93
C ILE A 27 -19.30 -11.54 -6.12
N GLU A 28 -18.29 -10.83 -6.61
CA GLU A 28 -17.21 -10.37 -5.74
C GLU A 28 -17.85 -9.34 -4.81
N ASP A 29 -18.37 -9.84 -3.69
CA ASP A 29 -18.68 -9.04 -2.51
C ASP A 29 -17.42 -8.28 -2.12
N GLN A 30 -17.29 -7.06 -2.66
CA GLN A 30 -16.41 -6.05 -2.10
C GLN A 30 -17.03 -5.64 -0.77
N PRO A 31 -16.40 -5.96 0.37
CA PRO A 31 -16.92 -5.48 1.64
C PRO A 31 -16.86 -3.96 1.64
N ALA A 32 -18.00 -3.34 1.89
CA ALA A 32 -18.15 -1.92 2.18
C ALA A 32 -17.20 -1.54 3.33
N GLN A 33 -16.09 -0.88 3.03
CA GLN A 33 -15.15 -0.41 4.05
C GLN A 33 -15.54 1.00 4.48
N GLY A 34 -16.17 1.11 5.65
CA GLY A 34 -16.28 2.35 6.39
C GLY A 34 -14.90 2.84 6.85
N ASP A 35 -14.65 4.14 6.69
CA ASP A 35 -13.65 5.01 7.32
C ASP A 35 -12.21 4.49 7.56
N GLN A 36 -11.76 3.45 6.86
CA GLN A 36 -10.34 3.09 6.76
C GLN A 36 -9.76 3.71 5.49
N ILE A 37 -8.60 4.38 5.62
CA ILE A 37 -7.88 4.90 4.45
C ILE A 37 -7.36 3.70 3.66
N VAL A 38 -8.11 3.34 2.62
CA VAL A 38 -7.77 2.30 1.65
C VAL A 38 -6.34 2.54 1.17
N SER A 39 -5.52 1.49 1.25
CA SER A 39 -4.12 1.57 0.82
C SER A 39 -4.01 1.94 -0.65
N ILE A 40 -3.19 2.95 -0.94
CA ILE A 40 -2.82 3.32 -2.32
C ILE A 40 -1.96 2.24 -2.99
N ILE A 41 -1.52 1.22 -2.25
CA ILE A 41 -0.71 0.10 -2.77
C ILE A 41 -1.63 -0.96 -3.35
N GLU A 42 -1.54 -1.17 -4.66
CA GLU A 42 -2.06 -2.34 -5.36
C GLU A 42 -0.96 -3.38 -5.52
N TYR A 43 -1.13 -4.54 -4.89
CA TYR A 43 -0.22 -5.67 -5.07
C TYR A 43 -0.62 -6.47 -6.31
N SER A 44 0.31 -6.71 -7.21
CA SER A 44 0.06 -7.47 -8.45
C SER A 44 1.29 -8.26 -8.88
N THR A 45 1.08 -9.51 -9.30
CA THR A 45 2.10 -10.35 -9.95
C THR A 45 2.23 -10.08 -11.45
N GLU A 46 1.17 -9.55 -12.06
CA GLU A 46 1.06 -9.37 -13.51
C GLU A 46 1.49 -7.97 -13.96
N LYS A 47 1.16 -6.94 -13.17
CA LYS A 47 1.44 -5.56 -13.50
C LYS A 47 2.87 -5.21 -13.10
N LYS A 48 3.60 -4.55 -13.99
CA LYS A 48 4.93 -4.01 -13.70
C LYS A 48 4.85 -3.03 -12.53
N ALA A 49 5.81 -3.14 -11.60
CA ALA A 49 5.93 -2.24 -10.47
C ALA A 49 6.05 -0.78 -10.95
N ARG A 50 5.11 0.08 -10.52
CA ARG A 50 5.08 1.51 -10.88
C ARG A 50 4.64 2.35 -9.69
N SER A 51 5.15 3.57 -9.61
CA SER A 51 4.76 4.53 -8.58
C SER A 51 4.14 5.74 -9.25
N SER A 52 2.90 6.03 -8.88
CA SER A 52 2.18 7.27 -9.15
C SER A 52 1.81 7.92 -7.82
N TYR A 53 2.69 7.80 -6.83
CA TYR A 53 2.55 8.43 -5.51
C TYR A 53 2.29 9.94 -5.69
N PRO A 54 1.33 10.52 -4.94
CA PRO A 54 0.61 9.96 -3.79
C PRO A 54 -0.67 9.17 -4.12
N PHE A 55 -1.07 9.07 -5.39
CA PHE A 55 -2.39 8.52 -5.74
C PHE A 55 -2.43 6.99 -5.77
N LYS A 56 -1.40 6.35 -6.33
CA LYS A 56 -1.40 4.91 -6.54
C LYS A 56 0.00 4.34 -6.67
N ILE A 57 0.22 3.15 -6.11
CA ILE A 57 1.47 2.41 -6.24
C ILE A 57 1.15 0.98 -6.63
N VAL A 58 1.69 0.50 -7.75
CA VAL A 58 1.67 -0.93 -8.08
C VAL A 58 2.96 -1.55 -7.58
N SER A 59 2.84 -2.55 -6.72
CA SER A 59 3.95 -3.26 -6.08
C SER A 59 3.88 -4.76 -6.39
N PRO A 60 5.03 -5.44 -6.57
CA PRO A 60 5.10 -6.89 -6.42
C PRO A 60 4.53 -7.30 -5.04
N PRO A 61 3.86 -8.46 -4.92
CA PRO A 61 3.31 -8.92 -3.65
C PRO A 61 4.36 -9.45 -2.68
N ILE A 62 5.53 -9.86 -3.18
CA ILE A 62 6.57 -10.53 -2.38
C ILE A 62 7.87 -9.72 -2.47
N PRO A 63 8.58 -9.50 -1.34
CA PRO A 63 9.89 -8.87 -1.35
C PRO A 63 10.93 -9.73 -2.06
N SER A 64 11.85 -9.09 -2.77
CA SER A 64 13.03 -9.75 -3.33
C SER A 64 14.27 -9.52 -2.46
N GLN A 65 15.34 -10.28 -2.67
CA GLN A 65 16.61 -10.15 -1.93
C GLN A 65 17.17 -8.72 -1.90
N CYS A 66 16.95 -7.93 -2.95
CA CYS A 66 17.40 -6.54 -3.01
C CYS A 66 16.70 -5.59 -2.02
N CYS A 67 15.55 -5.96 -1.45
CA CYS A 67 14.79 -5.08 -0.56
C CYS A 67 15.50 -4.86 0.77
N ALA A 68 16.33 -5.79 1.23
CA ALA A 68 17.02 -5.67 2.51
C ALA A 68 17.87 -4.39 2.63
N THR A 69 18.42 -3.90 1.52
CA THR A 69 19.34 -2.74 1.52
C THR A 69 18.86 -1.56 0.68
N ARG A 70 17.79 -1.72 -0.12
CA ARG A 70 17.38 -0.72 -1.12
C ARG A 70 15.99 -0.13 -0.87
N MET A 71 15.42 -0.35 0.31
CA MET A 71 14.13 0.21 0.70
C MET A 71 14.30 1.66 1.13
N ASN A 72 13.69 2.57 0.39
CA ASN A 72 13.73 4.01 0.66
C ASN A 72 12.36 4.50 1.09
N ARG A 73 12.32 5.41 2.06
CA ARG A 73 11.08 6.12 2.40
C ARG A 73 10.62 6.98 1.22
N ILE A 74 9.34 6.93 0.91
CA ILE A 74 8.70 7.78 -0.09
C ILE A 74 7.61 8.63 0.57
N GLY A 75 7.66 9.94 0.32
CA GLY A 75 6.69 10.88 0.86
C GLY A 75 6.80 11.12 2.38
N GLN A 76 5.78 11.81 2.90
CA GLN A 76 5.68 12.16 4.31
C GLN A 76 5.01 11.04 5.12
N ALA A 77 5.13 11.13 6.44
CA ALA A 77 4.37 10.26 7.32
C ALA A 77 2.87 10.59 7.21
N GLN A 78 2.04 9.57 7.24
CA GLN A 78 0.59 9.66 7.20
C GLN A 78 0.01 9.05 8.47
N VAL A 79 -1.20 9.46 8.81
CA VAL A 79 -1.92 9.00 9.99
C VAL A 79 -3.11 8.16 9.55
N ASP A 80 -3.22 6.95 10.08
CA ASP A 80 -4.35 6.03 9.88
C ASP A 80 -4.85 5.61 11.27
N GLY A 81 -5.94 6.24 11.72
CA GLY A 81 -6.39 6.20 13.11
C GLY A 81 -5.32 6.74 14.07
N ASP A 82 -4.97 5.97 15.09
CA ASP A 82 -3.93 6.33 16.08
C ASP A 82 -2.51 5.98 15.63
N ARG A 83 -2.33 5.46 14.41
CA ARG A 83 -1.05 4.96 13.93
C ARG A 83 -0.46 5.89 12.87
N THR A 84 0.77 6.33 13.11
CA THR A 84 1.56 7.03 12.11
C THR A 84 2.36 6.01 11.30
N PHE A 85 2.36 6.14 9.98
CA PHE A 85 3.11 5.26 9.09
C PHE A 85 3.71 6.04 7.93
N TYR A 86 4.70 5.46 7.25
CA TYR A 86 5.21 5.98 5.99
C TYR A 86 5.35 4.84 5.00
N TYR A 87 5.41 5.19 3.72
CA TYR A 87 5.62 4.20 2.67
C TYR A 87 7.12 4.00 2.47
N LYS A 88 7.58 2.74 2.38
CA LYS A 88 8.91 2.38 1.88
C LYS A 88 8.79 1.69 0.54
N ARG A 89 9.65 2.04 -0.42
CA ARG A 89 9.74 1.41 -1.74
C ARG A 89 11.18 1.02 -2.09
N CYS A 90 11.35 -0.18 -2.62
CA CYS A 90 12.62 -0.67 -3.11
C CYS A 90 12.98 0.05 -4.42
N SER A 91 14.15 0.70 -4.48
CA SER A 91 14.62 1.39 -5.68
C SER A 91 14.94 0.44 -6.85
N ARG A 92 15.10 -0.86 -6.59
CA ARG A 92 15.45 -1.87 -7.61
C ARG A 92 14.24 -2.63 -8.16
N CYS A 93 13.47 -3.29 -7.29
CA CYS A 93 12.33 -4.11 -7.73
C CYS A 93 10.97 -3.42 -7.58
N GLY A 94 10.90 -2.25 -6.93
CA GLY A 94 9.64 -1.52 -6.72
C GLY A 94 8.69 -2.12 -5.68
N PHE A 95 9.12 -3.13 -4.92
CA PHE A 95 8.40 -3.64 -3.74
C PHE A 95 8.12 -2.49 -2.77
N THR A 96 6.87 -2.36 -2.33
CA THR A 96 6.39 -1.25 -1.51
C THR A 96 5.60 -1.77 -0.32
N VAL A 97 5.84 -1.19 0.86
CA VAL A 97 5.09 -1.50 2.11
C VAL A 97 4.77 -0.23 2.88
N ARG A 98 3.77 -0.34 3.76
CA ARG A 98 3.56 0.61 4.86
C ARG A 98 4.41 0.19 6.04
N GLU A 99 5.18 1.11 6.59
CA GLU A 99 5.91 0.90 7.84
C GLU A 99 5.32 1.80 8.91
N PHE A 100 4.78 1.16 9.94
CA PHE A 100 4.18 1.83 11.07
C PHE A 100 5.27 2.25 12.05
N MET A 101 5.20 3.50 12.49
CA MET A 101 6.08 4.03 13.51
C MET A 101 5.69 3.45 14.87
N SER A 102 6.68 3.02 15.65
CA SER A 102 6.44 2.67 17.05
C SER A 102 6.30 3.94 17.89
N ALA A 103 5.71 3.83 19.09
CA ALA A 103 5.65 4.94 20.04
C ALA A 103 7.03 5.53 20.34
N ILE A 104 8.06 4.66 20.44
CA ILE A 104 9.46 5.07 20.66
C ILE A 104 10.00 5.86 19.47
N ASP A 105 9.63 5.48 18.23
CA ASP A 105 10.06 6.22 17.04
C ASP A 105 9.42 7.61 16.97
N ILE A 106 8.16 7.72 17.39
CA ILE A 106 7.45 8.99 17.50
C ILE A 106 8.13 9.87 18.55
N GLU A 107 8.39 9.35 19.76
CA GLU A 107 9.09 10.06 20.82
C GLU A 107 10.48 10.53 20.39
N ARG A 108 11.24 9.71 19.66
CA ARG A 108 12.55 10.11 19.12
C ARG A 108 12.46 11.24 18.11
N LEU A 109 11.47 11.22 17.21
CA LEU A 109 11.25 12.33 16.29
C LEU A 109 10.89 13.62 17.03
N LEU A 110 10.04 13.53 18.06
CA LEU A 110 9.69 14.67 18.89
C LEU A 110 10.90 15.18 19.70
N SER A 111 11.76 14.28 20.18
CA SER A 111 12.97 14.60 20.92
C SER A 111 14.04 15.29 20.07
N VAL A 112 14.14 14.94 18.78
CA VAL A 112 15.03 15.62 17.81
C VAL A 112 14.46 16.99 17.38
N GLY A 113 13.17 17.25 17.65
CA GLY A 113 12.48 18.51 17.38
C GLY A 113 12.90 19.71 18.24
N VAL A 114 13.72 19.53 19.28
CA VAL A 114 14.22 20.62 20.15
C VAL A 114 15.46 21.30 19.53
N SER A 115 15.48 21.57 18.23
CA SER A 115 16.55 22.38 17.62
C SER A 115 16.11 23.21 16.42
N ALA A 116 14.97 22.91 15.77
CA ALA A 116 14.42 23.77 14.73
C ALA A 116 13.61 24.93 15.30
N SER A 117 12.92 24.72 16.44
CA SER A 117 12.18 25.79 17.14
C SER A 117 13.09 26.83 17.79
N ASP A 118 14.30 26.44 18.23
CA ASP A 118 15.24 27.35 18.90
C ASP A 118 15.72 28.51 18.01
N HIS A 119 15.79 28.29 16.70
CA HIS A 119 16.25 29.34 15.77
C HIS A 119 15.16 30.37 15.48
N THR A 120 13.90 29.94 15.35
CA THR A 120 12.76 30.85 15.18
C THR A 120 12.49 31.66 16.43
N GLU A 121 12.60 31.06 17.62
CA GLU A 121 12.41 31.75 18.90
C GLU A 121 13.47 32.84 19.10
N ARG A 122 14.76 32.54 18.86
CA ARG A 122 15.84 33.55 18.97
C ARG A 122 15.71 34.70 17.97
N TRP A 123 15.16 34.44 16.78
CA TRP A 123 14.93 35.49 15.78
C TRP A 123 13.77 36.41 16.18
N LEU A 124 12.67 35.86 16.72
CA LEU A 124 11.55 36.66 17.23
C LEU A 124 12.01 37.54 18.42
N ASP A 125 12.80 36.98 19.33
CA ASP A 125 13.39 37.74 20.43
C ASP A 125 14.30 38.88 19.95
N GLN A 126 15.06 38.65 18.86
CA GLN A 126 15.93 39.65 18.28
C GLN A 126 15.14 40.80 17.66
N ILE A 127 14.11 40.50 16.87
CA ILE A 127 13.22 41.52 16.29
C ILE A 127 12.56 42.35 17.39
N GLN A 128 12.08 41.70 18.45
CA GLN A 128 11.37 42.39 19.51
C GLN A 128 12.30 43.33 20.28
N ARG A 129 13.58 42.97 20.46
CA ARG A 129 14.60 43.86 21.04
C ARG A 129 14.90 45.06 20.15
N GLU A 130 15.02 44.86 18.83
CA GLU A 130 15.28 45.94 17.86
C GLU A 130 14.12 46.95 17.83
N VAL A 131 12.88 46.48 17.81
CA VAL A 131 11.69 47.35 17.90
C VAL A 131 11.66 48.10 19.23
N GLN A 132 11.99 47.46 20.35
CA GLN A 132 12.05 48.13 21.65
C GLN A 132 13.16 49.18 21.73
N SER A 133 14.31 48.95 21.10
CA SER A 133 15.38 49.96 21.05
C SER A 133 15.01 51.18 20.20
N ASP A 134 14.26 50.99 19.11
CA ASP A 134 13.82 52.09 18.25
C ASP A 134 12.73 52.95 18.91
N ILE A 135 11.91 52.35 19.77
CA ILE A 135 10.87 53.07 20.52
C ILE A 135 11.45 53.86 21.70
N ALA A 136 12.58 53.44 22.25
CA ALA A 136 13.22 54.04 23.43
C ALA A 136 14.26 55.13 23.09
N ALA A 137 14.54 55.37 21.81
CA ALA A 137 15.43 56.42 21.30
C ALA A 137 14.63 57.65 20.83
#